data_AF-A0A225UD93-F1
#
_entry.id   AF-A0A225UD93-F1
#
_cell.length_a   1.000
_cell.length_b   1.000
_cell.length_c   1.000
_cell.angle_alpha   90.00
_cell.angle_beta   90.00
_cell.angle_gamma   90.00
#
_symmetry.space_group_name_H-M   'P 1'
#
loop_
_entity.id
_entity.type
_entity.pdbx_description
1 polymer ?
#
loop_
_entity_poly.entity_id
_entity_poly.type
_entity_poly.pdbx_seq_one_letter_code
_entity_poly.pdbx_strand_id
1 'polypeptide(L)' 'TMKGDCFAFGMCTVQAVTCKFPWGKKCVDLVVSYKVRRGELPQKPKAFTPLQWKFVTHAHSIHVNDSPASQLLLKLLR' A
#
# COMPACT_ATOMS: atom_id res chain seq x y z
N THR A 1 10.35 0.05 -11.95
CA THR A 1 10.55 1.50 -11.75
C THR A 1 10.21 1.80 -10.31
N MET A 2 10.84 2.80 -9.68
CA MET A 2 10.67 3.07 -8.25
C MET A 2 9.20 3.28 -7.83
N LYS A 3 8.35 3.83 -8.71
CA LYS A 3 6.89 3.94 -8.47
C LYS A 3 6.19 2.60 -8.30
N GLY A 4 6.59 1.59 -9.07
CA GLY A 4 6.09 0.23 -8.96
C GLY A 4 6.55 -0.43 -7.65
N ASP A 5 7.80 -0.20 -7.24
CA ASP A 5 8.36 -0.76 -6.02
C ASP A 5 7.68 -0.16 -4.76
N CYS A 6 7.45 1.16 -4.73
CA CYS A 6 6.69 1.81 -3.65
C CYS A 6 5.23 1.34 -3.58
N PHE A 7 4.61 1.10 -4.73
CA PHE A 7 3.26 0.53 -4.78
C PHE A 7 3.21 -0.88 -4.21
N ALA A 8 4.11 -1.76 -4.67
CA ALA A 8 4.22 -3.12 -4.17
C ALA A 8 4.47 -3.13 -2.65
N PHE A 9 5.36 -2.26 -2.16
CA PHE A 9 5.61 -2.09 -0.74
C PHE A 9 4.37 -1.67 0.07
N GLY A 10 3.61 -0.69 -0.44
CA GLY A 10 2.34 -0.27 0.17
C GLY A 10 1.34 -1.43 0.26
N MET A 11 1.21 -2.23 -0.80
CA MET A 11 0.33 -3.40 -0.82
C MET A 11 0.80 -4.52 0.12
N CYS A 12 2.10 -4.80 0.18
CA CYS A 12 2.67 -5.75 1.14
C CYS A 12 2.43 -5.31 2.59
N THR A 13 2.55 -4.01 2.88
CA THR A 13 2.26 -3.47 4.22
C THR A 13 0.80 -3.71 4.62
N VAL A 14 -0.14 -3.47 3.70
CA VAL A 14 -1.56 -3.78 3.92
C VAL A 14 -1.77 -5.27 4.23
N GLN A 15 -1.13 -6.15 3.46
CA GLN A 15 -1.21 -7.59 3.70
C GLN A 15 -0.64 -7.99 5.06
N ALA A 16 0.54 -7.48 5.42
CA ALA A 16 1.22 -7.79 6.67
C ALA A 16 0.40 -7.34 7.89
N VAL A 17 -0.15 -6.13 7.87
CA VAL A 17 -0.93 -5.59 9.00
C VAL A 17 -2.30 -6.24 9.13
N THR A 18 -2.93 -6.62 8.02
CA THR A 18 -4.32 -7.14 8.03
C THR A 18 -4.43 -8.65 7.98
N CYS A 19 -3.34 -9.34 7.64
CA CYS A 19 -3.33 -10.76 7.26
C CYS A 19 -4.36 -11.11 6.18
N LYS A 20 -4.68 -10.15 5.29
CA LYS A 20 -5.70 -10.28 4.24
C LYS A 20 -5.18 -9.74 2.92
N PHE A 21 -5.73 -10.28 1.82
CA PHE A 21 -5.49 -9.72 0.50
C PHE A 21 -6.09 -8.31 0.39
N PRO A 22 -5.39 -7.33 -0.21
CA PRO A 22 -5.85 -5.94 -0.21
C PRO A 22 -7.19 -5.75 -0.92
N TRP A 23 -7.42 -6.45 -2.04
CA TRP A 23 -8.70 -6.47 -2.76
C TRP A 23 -9.62 -7.64 -2.38
N GLY A 24 -9.27 -8.40 -1.34
CA GLY A 24 -10.01 -9.56 -0.88
C GLY A 24 -9.78 -10.84 -1.69
N LYS A 25 -10.08 -11.99 -1.07
CA LYS A 25 -9.82 -13.34 -1.62
C LYS A 25 -10.60 -13.67 -2.91
N LYS A 26 -11.71 -12.99 -3.15
CA LYS A 26 -12.59 -13.24 -4.31
C LYS A 26 -12.16 -12.44 -5.55
N CYS A 27 -11.25 -11.49 -5.41
CA CYS A 27 -10.79 -10.67 -6.52
C CYS A 27 -9.64 -11.38 -7.24
N VAL A 28 -9.88 -11.85 -8.46
CA VAL A 28 -8.88 -12.53 -9.28
C VAL A 28 -7.82 -11.56 -9.80
N ASP A 29 -6.63 -12.08 -10.10
CA ASP A 29 -5.45 -11.29 -10.48
C ASP A 29 -5.68 -10.40 -11.70
N LEU A 30 -6.44 -10.85 -12.70
CA LEU A 30 -6.77 -10.04 -13.88
C LEU A 30 -7.55 -8.78 -13.50
N VAL A 31 -8.48 -8.89 -12.54
CA VAL A 31 -9.28 -7.77 -12.05
C VAL A 31 -8.42 -6.84 -11.19
N VAL A 32 -7.55 -7.40 -10.35
CA VAL A 32 -6.58 -6.60 -9.58
C VAL A 32 -5.68 -5.83 -10.53
N SER A 33 -5.07 -6.50 -11.51
CA SER A 33 -4.19 -5.90 -12.51
C SER A 33 -4.89 -4.79 -13.30
N TYR A 34 -6.16 -4.98 -13.69
CA TYR A 34 -6.99 -3.95 -14.32
C TYR A 34 -7.19 -2.73 -13.42
N LYS A 35 -7.54 -2.93 -12.14
CA LYS A 35 -7.72 -1.85 -11.15
C LYS A 35 -6.44 -1.07 -10.89
N VAL A 36 -5.32 -1.78 -10.71
CA VAL A 36 -4.01 -1.16 -10.47
C VAL A 36 -3.58 -0.30 -11.65
N ARG A 37 -3.76 -0.78 -12.89
CA ARG A 37 -3.45 0.02 -14.10
C ARG A 37 -4.27 1.31 -14.20
N ARG A 38 -5.43 1.38 -13.57
CA ARG A 38 -6.29 2.58 -13.50
C ARG A 38 -5.99 3.48 -12.30
N GLY A 39 -5.02 3.12 -11.47
CA GLY A 39 -4.71 3.84 -10.23
C GLY A 39 -5.74 3.63 -9.11
N GLU A 40 -6.56 2.58 -9.19
CA GLU A 40 -7.51 2.25 -8.13
C GLU A 40 -6.79 1.63 -6.93
N LEU A 41 -7.21 2.03 -5.73
CA LEU A 41 -6.70 1.52 -4.47
C LEU A 41 -7.73 0.61 -3.79
N PRO A 42 -7.28 -0.35 -2.96
CA PRO A 42 -8.20 -1.16 -2.19
C PRO A 42 -8.90 -0.31 -1.12
N GLN A 43 -10.00 -0.82 -0.57
CA GLN A 43 -10.68 -0.15 0.53
C GLN A 43 -9.74 -0.04 1.74
N LYS A 44 -9.70 1.14 2.37
CA LYS A 44 -8.90 1.36 3.58
C LYS A 44 -9.28 0.32 4.65
N PRO A 45 -8.32 -0.50 5.13
CA PRO A 45 -8.60 -1.43 6.21
C PRO A 45 -8.89 -0.69 7.53
N LYS A 46 -9.72 -1.30 8.39
CA LYS A 46 -10.03 -0.75 9.73
C LYS A 46 -8.77 -0.64 10.62
N ALA A 47 -7.78 -1.49 10.39
CA ALA A 47 -6.51 -1.49 11.11
C ALA A 47 -5.65 -0.23 10.87
N PHE A 48 -5.92 0.53 9.81
CA PHE A 48 -5.19 1.75 9.50
C PHE A 48 -5.97 2.98 9.95
N THR A 49 -5.30 3.86 10.68
CA THR A 49 -5.78 5.23 10.89
C THR A 49 -5.81 5.98 9.55
N PRO A 50 -6.64 7.04 9.40
CA PRO A 50 -6.65 7.86 8.18
C PRO A 50 -5.26 8.38 7.80
N LEU A 51 -4.44 8.73 8.80
CA LEU A 51 -3.08 9.21 8.58
C LEU A 51 -2.15 8.11 8.05
N GLN A 52 -2.12 6.94 8.69
CA GLN A 52 -1.33 5.79 8.22
C GLN A 52 -1.74 5.37 6.81
N TRP A 53 -3.05 5.39 6.51
CA TRP A 53 -3.55 5.10 5.18
C TRP A 53 -3.10 6.14 4.16
N LYS A 54 -3.17 7.43 4.51
CA LYS A 54 -2.66 8.50 3.65
C LYS A 54 -1.19 8.31 3.31
N PHE A 55 -0.36 7.81 4.23
CA PHE A 55 1.04 7.48 3.93
C PHE A 55 1.19 6.32 2.95
N VAL A 56 0.44 5.23 3.13
CA VAL A 56 0.44 4.08 2.21
C VAL A 56 0.03 4.52 0.79
N THR A 57 -0.91 5.45 0.68
CA THR A 57 -1.39 5.96 -0.60
C THR A 57 -0.54 7.12 -1.16
N HIS A 58 0.16 7.89 -0.32
CA HIS A 58 1.11 8.93 -0.75
C HIS A 58 2.46 8.37 -1.20
N ALA A 59 2.88 7.19 -0.73
CA ALA A 59 4.04 6.49 -1.28
C ALA A 59 3.87 6.20 -2.79
N HIS A 60 2.64 6.28 -3.30
CA HIS A 60 2.33 6.23 -4.73
C HIS A 60 2.71 7.52 -5.50
N SER A 61 3.01 8.62 -4.80
CA SER A 61 3.13 9.98 -5.37
C SER A 61 4.42 10.74 -5.02
N ILE A 62 5.38 10.19 -4.28
CA ILE A 62 6.55 10.95 -3.78
C ILE A 62 7.84 10.63 -4.57
N HIS A 63 8.46 11.68 -5.11
CA HIS A 63 9.85 11.73 -5.59
C HIS A 63 10.81 11.41 -4.43
N VAL A 64 11.74 10.47 -4.62
CA VAL A 64 12.29 9.60 -3.55
C VAL A 64 13.38 10.23 -2.65
N ASN A 65 13.61 11.54 -2.65
CA ASN A 65 14.78 12.03 -1.91
C ASN A 65 14.60 12.34 -0.41
N ASP A 66 13.39 12.36 0.15
CA ASP A 66 13.19 12.72 1.58
C ASP A 66 12.02 11.99 2.31
N SER A 67 11.66 10.77 1.91
CA SER A 67 10.38 10.20 2.38
C SER A 67 10.43 9.54 3.77
N PRO A 68 9.53 9.90 4.72
CA PRO A 68 9.40 9.31 6.07
C PRO A 68 8.94 7.84 6.09
N ALA A 69 8.79 7.19 4.93
CA ALA A 69 8.39 5.79 4.80
C ALA A 69 9.41 4.83 5.45
N SER A 70 10.71 5.12 5.37
CA SER A 70 11.76 4.33 6.03
C SER A 70 11.68 4.39 7.55
N GLN A 71 11.30 5.54 8.12
CA GLN A 71 11.13 5.71 9.57
C GLN A 71 9.90 4.95 10.10
N LEU A 72 8.85 4.81 9.29
CA LEU A 72 7.67 4.02 9.67
C LEU A 72 7.97 2.52 9.70
N LEU A 73 8.89 2.05 8.84
CA LEU A 73 9.36 0.67 8.77
C LEU A 73 10.02 0.24 10.10
N LEU A 74 10.76 1.15 10.74
CA LEU A 74 11.35 0.94 12.07
C LEU A 74 10.32 0.98 13.22
N LYS A 75 9.15 1.59 13.01
CA LYS A 75 8.08 1.65 14.01
C LYS A 75 7.07 0.49 13.91
N LEU A 76 6.92 -0.10 12.72
CA LEU A 76 6.02 -1.25 12.50
C LEU A 76 6.69 -2.61 12.79
N LEU A 77 8.03 -2.67 12.79
CA LEU A 77 8.81 -3.87 13.12
C LEU A 77 9.31 -3.90 14.58
N ARG A 78 8.82 -3.00 15.43
CA ARG A 78 9.09 -2.99 16.88
C ARG A 78 7.83 -3.28 17.67
#